data_AF-A0A2N3GX31-F1
#
_entry.id   AF-A0A2N3GX31-F1
#
_cell.length_a   1.000
_cell.length_b   1.000
_cell.length_c   1.000
_cell.angle_alpha   90.00
_cell.angle_beta   90.00
_cell.angle_gamma   90.00
#
_symmetry.space_group_name_H-M   'P 1'
#
loop_
_entity.id
_entity.type
_entity.pdbx_description
1 polymer ?
#
loop_
_entity_poly.entity_id
_entity_poly.type
_entity_poly.pdbx_seq_one_letter_code
_entity_poly.pdbx_strand_id
1 'polypeptide(L)'
;MNAETSELRFRDSYALLYAFTLALFIPAILGLGTQPYYSYTPGYLAFMTAPPLVAMLILVFAHQRSATPLRTAGKALLFGAVSMIGGGALFLTSSFFLAFLGPAFESHTFGPLQIGVGVIMLGFATPLVLSAVGRVRTLRLGALAEAVVLVAALVAFVWIGWVILTQQGTLQQVLRKDQVSYLVGGVLWYIPAYALVGSFVRSVGVL
;
A
#
# COMPACT_ATOMS: atom_id res chain seq x y z
N MET A 1 1.04 -35.28 0.35
CA MET A 1 1.87 -34.25 -0.29
C MET A 1 1.89 -33.05 0.66
N ASN A 2 2.80 -33.08 1.64
CA ASN A 2 2.92 -32.03 2.65
C ASN A 2 3.68 -30.87 2.02
N ALA A 3 2.97 -30.02 1.28
CA ALA A 3 3.45 -28.67 1.08
C ALA A 3 3.43 -28.03 2.46
N GLU A 4 4.59 -27.88 3.08
CA GLU A 4 4.80 -26.81 4.05
C GLU A 4 4.40 -25.51 3.34
N THR A 5 3.12 -25.17 3.44
CA THR A 5 2.64 -23.81 3.26
C THR A 5 3.29 -23.03 4.38
N SER A 6 4.54 -22.62 4.17
CA SER A 6 5.25 -21.66 5.00
C SER A 6 4.32 -20.46 5.10
N GLU A 7 3.59 -20.40 6.21
CA GLU A 7 2.68 -19.34 6.51
C GLU A 7 3.46 -18.03 6.37
N LEU A 8 2.98 -17.12 5.50
CA LEU A 8 3.62 -15.82 5.36
C LEU A 8 3.77 -15.21 6.76
N ARG A 9 4.89 -14.56 7.06
CA ARG A 9 4.97 -13.80 8.32
C ARG A 9 4.15 -12.51 8.16
N PHE A 10 3.73 -11.92 9.29
CA PHE A 10 3.03 -10.63 9.30
C PHE A 10 3.78 -9.58 8.47
N ARG A 11 5.09 -9.42 8.73
CA ARG A 11 5.99 -8.53 7.99
C ARG A 11 5.95 -8.76 6.48
N ASP A 12 6.02 -10.02 6.05
CA ASP A 12 6.09 -10.36 4.63
C ASP A 12 4.74 -10.10 3.94
N SER A 13 3.65 -10.29 4.67
CA SER A 13 2.30 -9.95 4.21
C SER A 13 2.15 -8.45 4.02
N TYR A 14 2.64 -7.67 4.99
CA TYR A 14 2.62 -6.21 4.94
C TYR A 14 3.41 -5.72 3.74
N ALA A 15 4.63 -6.22 3.58
CA ALA A 15 5.49 -5.84 2.47
C ALA A 15 4.86 -6.16 1.10
N LEU A 16 4.28 -7.35 0.94
CA LEU A 16 3.63 -7.74 -0.31
C LEU A 16 2.37 -6.93 -0.58
N LEU A 17 1.48 -6.77 0.41
CA LEU A 17 0.27 -5.96 0.26
C LEU A 17 0.62 -4.53 -0.10
N TYR A 18 1.61 -3.95 0.58
CA TYR A 18 2.11 -2.61 0.26
C TYR A 18 2.61 -2.54 -1.18
N ALA A 19 3.50 -3.46 -1.58
CA ALA A 19 4.13 -3.44 -2.89
C ALA A 19 3.15 -3.68 -4.04
N PHE A 20 2.26 -4.67 -3.92
CA PHE A 20 1.21 -4.90 -4.91
C PHE A 20 0.24 -3.73 -4.98
N THR A 21 -0.16 -3.17 -3.83
CA THR A 21 -1.02 -1.99 -3.82
C THR A 21 -0.33 -0.84 -4.53
N LEU A 22 0.92 -0.50 -4.20
CA LEU A 22 1.65 0.60 -4.82
C LEU A 22 1.84 0.39 -6.34
N ALA A 23 2.17 -0.84 -6.76
CA ALA A 23 2.35 -1.20 -8.16
C ALA A 23 1.06 -1.01 -8.99
N LEU A 24 -0.10 -1.26 -8.39
CA LEU A 24 -1.41 -1.04 -9.02
C LEU A 24 -1.89 0.41 -8.87
N PHE A 25 -1.50 1.06 -7.78
CA PHE A 25 -1.91 2.41 -7.43
C PHE A 25 -1.29 3.47 -8.34
N ILE A 26 -0.01 3.33 -8.70
CA ILE A 26 0.66 4.29 -9.60
C ILE A 26 -0.04 4.37 -10.97
N PRO A 27 -0.28 3.26 -11.68
CA PRO A 27 -1.09 3.27 -12.90
C PRO A 27 -2.50 3.82 -12.68
N ALA A 28 -3.13 3.52 -11.54
CA ALA A 28 -4.46 4.04 -11.22
C ALA A 28 -4.46 5.57 -11.09
N ILE A 29 -3.46 6.15 -10.43
CA ILE A 29 -3.28 7.61 -10.34
C ILE A 29 -3.09 8.22 -11.72
N LEU A 30 -2.28 7.62 -12.59
CA LEU A 30 -2.08 8.11 -13.96
C LEU A 30 -3.38 8.05 -14.77
N GLY A 31 -4.13 6.94 -14.65
CA GLY A 31 -5.44 6.77 -15.30
C GLY A 31 -6.49 7.78 -14.83
N LEU A 32 -6.49 8.19 -13.57
CA LEU A 32 -7.39 9.25 -13.08
C LEU A 32 -7.17 10.59 -13.79
N GLY A 33 -5.96 10.85 -14.28
CA GLY A 33 -5.65 12.03 -15.07
C GLY A 33 -6.39 12.08 -16.40
N THR A 34 -6.77 10.93 -16.94
CA THR A 34 -7.44 10.82 -18.24
C THR A 34 -8.96 10.78 -18.14
N GLN A 35 -9.52 10.71 -16.94
CA GLN A 35 -10.96 10.59 -16.72
C GLN A 35 -11.57 11.94 -16.33
N PRO A 36 -12.79 12.27 -16.80
CA PRO A 36 -13.52 13.50 -16.43
C PRO A 36 -14.18 13.37 -15.05
N TYR A 37 -13.59 12.59 -14.14
CA TYR A 37 -14.14 12.44 -12.80
C TYR A 37 -13.77 13.66 -11.95
N TYR A 38 -14.79 14.32 -11.40
CA TYR A 38 -14.58 15.21 -10.27
C TYR A 38 -14.07 14.40 -9.08
N SER A 39 -13.13 14.99 -8.32
CA SER A 39 -12.63 14.41 -7.07
C SER A 39 -13.81 14.01 -6.18
N TYR A 40 -13.69 12.84 -5.53
CA TYR A 40 -14.70 12.29 -4.62
C TYR A 40 -16.02 11.81 -5.25
N THR A 41 -16.15 11.76 -6.58
CA THR A 41 -17.25 11.00 -7.21
C THR A 41 -17.12 9.50 -6.89
N PRO A 42 -18.22 8.72 -6.87
CA PRO A 42 -18.15 7.28 -6.63
C PRO A 42 -17.19 6.54 -7.57
N GLY A 43 -17.14 6.93 -8.85
CA GLY A 43 -16.20 6.38 -9.83
C GLY A 43 -14.74 6.69 -9.48
N TYR A 44 -14.45 7.92 -9.05
CA TYR A 44 -13.12 8.32 -8.57
C TYR A 44 -12.68 7.48 -7.37
N LEU A 45 -13.56 7.34 -6.38
CA LEU A 45 -13.28 6.58 -5.16
C LEU A 45 -13.12 5.08 -5.46
N ALA A 46 -13.92 4.51 -6.36
CA ALA A 46 -13.77 3.13 -6.80
C ALA A 46 -12.40 2.90 -7.46
N PHE A 47 -11.95 3.81 -8.31
CA PHE A 47 -10.65 3.74 -8.96
C PHE A 47 -9.49 3.78 -7.95
N MET A 48 -9.65 4.58 -6.90
CA MET A 48 -8.67 4.72 -5.82
C MET A 48 -8.66 3.55 -4.84
N THR A 49 -9.80 2.88 -4.67
CA THR A 49 -9.96 1.77 -3.72
C THR A 49 -9.76 0.39 -4.32
N ALA A 50 -9.77 0.29 -5.65
CA ALA A 50 -9.46 -0.95 -6.35
C ALA A 50 -8.04 -1.49 -6.09
N PRO A 51 -6.96 -0.69 -6.09
CA PRO A 51 -5.59 -1.19 -5.90
C PRO A 51 -5.37 -2.05 -4.64
N PRO A 52 -5.74 -1.61 -3.41
CA PRO A 52 -5.55 -2.45 -2.23
C PRO A 52 -6.44 -3.68 -2.24
N LEU A 53 -7.68 -3.58 -2.74
CA LEU A 53 -8.55 -4.75 -2.86
C LEU A 53 -7.93 -5.79 -3.80
N VAL A 54 -7.47 -5.39 -4.99
CA VAL A 54 -6.83 -6.29 -5.94
C VAL A 54 -5.54 -6.89 -5.36
N ALA A 55 -4.73 -6.10 -4.66
CA ALA A 55 -3.53 -6.60 -3.96
C ALA A 55 -3.87 -7.68 -2.91
N MET A 56 -4.96 -7.48 -2.15
CA MET A 56 -5.45 -8.47 -1.19
C MET A 56 -5.90 -9.76 -1.87
N LEU A 57 -6.62 -9.66 -2.99
CA LEU A 57 -7.04 -10.82 -3.77
C LEU A 57 -5.81 -11.59 -4.30
N ILE A 58 -4.83 -10.88 -4.88
CA ILE A 58 -3.56 -11.47 -5.35
C ILE A 58 -2.89 -12.24 -4.22
N LEU A 59 -2.79 -11.66 -3.02
CA LEU A 59 -2.16 -12.31 -1.88
C LEU A 59 -2.82 -13.64 -1.50
N VAL A 60 -4.16 -13.68 -1.46
CA VAL A 60 -4.91 -14.91 -1.13
C VAL A 60 -4.71 -15.98 -2.20
N PHE A 61 -4.81 -15.60 -3.48
CA PHE A 61 -4.61 -16.54 -4.59
C PHE A 61 -3.16 -17.01 -4.72
N ALA A 62 -2.17 -16.24 -4.25
CA ALA A 62 -0.77 -16.63 -4.27
C ALA A 62 -0.38 -17.51 -3.05
N HIS A 63 -0.94 -17.24 -1.87
CA HIS A 63 -0.40 -17.80 -0.62
C HIS A 63 -1.41 -18.50 0.31
N GLN A 64 -2.71 -18.43 0.04
CA GLN A 64 -3.77 -19.00 0.90
C GLN A 64 -4.81 -19.80 0.11
N ARG A 65 -4.36 -20.57 -0.88
CA ARG A 65 -5.26 -21.42 -1.68
C ARG A 65 -5.94 -22.46 -0.80
N SER A 66 -7.25 -22.56 -0.93
CA SER A 66 -8.06 -23.59 -0.29
C SER A 66 -8.17 -24.84 -1.17
N ALA A 67 -8.75 -25.90 -0.61
CA ALA A 67 -8.99 -27.16 -1.33
C ALA A 67 -9.81 -27.00 -2.63
N THR A 68 -10.66 -25.97 -2.73
CA THR A 68 -11.43 -25.67 -3.95
C THR A 68 -11.27 -24.20 -4.38
N PRO A 69 -11.41 -23.90 -5.68
CA PRO A 69 -11.40 -22.53 -6.19
C PRO A 69 -12.50 -21.67 -5.56
N LEU A 70 -13.71 -22.25 -5.38
CA LEU A 70 -14.84 -21.55 -4.79
C LEU A 70 -14.58 -21.13 -3.34
N ARG A 71 -13.97 -22.01 -2.53
CA ARG A 71 -13.57 -21.66 -1.15
C ARG A 71 -12.48 -20.60 -1.14
N THR A 72 -11.52 -20.67 -2.06
CA THR A 72 -10.47 -19.65 -2.19
C THR A 72 -11.08 -18.29 -2.55
N ALA A 73 -12.03 -18.25 -3.48
CA ALA A 73 -12.75 -17.03 -3.84
C ALA A 73 -13.56 -16.48 -2.66
N GLY A 74 -14.28 -17.34 -1.92
CA GLY A 74 -15.01 -16.93 -0.72
C GLY A 74 -14.10 -16.32 0.35
N LYS A 75 -12.96 -16.95 0.63
CA LYS A 75 -11.94 -16.40 1.53
C LYS A 75 -11.38 -15.07 1.03
N ALA A 76 -11.07 -14.97 -0.25
CA ALA A 76 -10.53 -13.76 -0.86
C ALA A 76 -11.52 -12.59 -0.77
N LEU A 77 -12.81 -12.85 -1.02
CA LEU A 77 -13.87 -11.85 -0.89
C LEU A 77 -14.03 -11.37 0.54
N LEU A 78 -14.08 -12.29 1.51
CA LEU A 78 -14.24 -11.92 2.91
C LEU A 78 -12.98 -11.20 3.43
N PHE A 79 -11.79 -11.62 3.00
CA PHE A 79 -10.53 -10.96 3.30
C PHE A 79 -10.50 -9.54 2.77
N GLY A 80 -10.86 -9.37 1.49
CA GLY A 80 -10.98 -8.07 0.85
C GLY A 80 -11.98 -7.19 1.60
N ALA A 81 -13.20 -7.66 1.85
CA ALA A 81 -14.24 -6.87 2.52
C ALA A 81 -13.81 -6.40 3.92
N VAL A 82 -13.37 -7.32 4.78
CA VAL A 82 -12.96 -7.00 6.16
C VAL A 82 -11.76 -6.05 6.17
N SER A 83 -10.76 -6.32 5.33
CA SER A 83 -9.55 -5.51 5.27
C SER A 83 -9.80 -4.13 4.65
N MET A 84 -10.75 -4.02 3.71
CA MET A 84 -11.15 -2.74 3.13
C MET A 84 -11.90 -1.87 4.14
N ILE A 85 -12.81 -2.46 4.92
CA ILE A 85 -13.53 -1.76 5.99
C ILE A 85 -12.53 -1.30 7.07
N GLY A 86 -11.71 -2.21 7.58
CA GLY A 86 -10.74 -1.88 8.63
C GLY A 86 -9.66 -0.91 8.15
N GLY A 87 -9.14 -1.10 6.93
CA GLY A 87 -8.15 -0.22 6.32
C GLY A 87 -8.71 1.18 6.07
N GLY A 88 -9.96 1.25 5.58
CA GLY A 88 -10.68 2.51 5.42
C GLY A 88 -10.94 3.22 6.76
N ALA A 89 -11.35 2.48 7.80
CA ALA A 89 -11.53 3.03 9.14
C ALA A 89 -10.21 3.58 9.70
N LEU A 90 -9.11 2.81 9.63
CA LEU A 90 -7.79 3.24 10.10
C LEU A 90 -7.29 4.47 9.32
N PHE A 91 -7.47 4.49 8.00
CA PHE A 91 -7.16 5.64 7.16
C PHE A 91 -7.96 6.88 7.57
N LEU A 92 -9.27 6.77 7.76
CA LEU A 92 -10.11 7.90 8.15
C LEU A 92 -9.73 8.40 9.55
N THR A 93 -9.58 7.50 10.52
CA THR A 93 -9.19 7.86 11.89
C THR A 93 -7.83 8.54 11.93
N SER A 94 -6.82 8.01 11.24
CA SER A 94 -5.50 8.65 11.16
C SER A 94 -5.56 10.02 10.48
N SER A 95 -6.38 10.19 9.45
CA SER A 95 -6.62 11.49 8.81
C SER A 95 -7.24 12.51 9.77
N PHE A 96 -8.19 12.09 10.61
CA PHE A 96 -8.74 12.95 11.67
C PHE A 96 -7.69 13.36 12.70
N PHE A 97 -6.85 12.43 13.17
CA PHE A 97 -5.75 12.75 14.09
C PHE A 97 -4.75 13.73 13.49
N LEU A 98 -4.42 13.58 12.20
CA LEU A 98 -3.55 14.51 11.49
C LEU A 98 -4.18 15.90 11.35
N ALA A 99 -5.50 15.99 11.18
CA ALA A 99 -6.22 17.27 11.15
C ALA A 99 -6.11 18.04 12.47
N PHE A 100 -6.15 17.35 13.63
CA PHE A 100 -5.92 17.98 14.94
C PHE A 100 -4.49 18.49 15.13
N LEU A 101 -3.54 17.87 14.45
CA LEU A 101 -2.14 18.32 14.42
C LEU A 101 -1.90 19.46 13.42
N GLY A 102 -2.94 19.95 12.72
CA GLY A 102 -2.88 21.03 11.72
C GLY A 102 -1.98 22.22 12.08
N PRO A 103 -2.04 22.77 13.31
CA PRO A 103 -1.15 23.86 13.73
C PRO A 103 0.34 23.49 13.76
N ALA A 104 0.68 22.21 13.99
CA ALA A 104 2.05 21.71 13.93
C ALA A 104 2.58 21.55 12.47
N PHE A 105 1.68 21.63 11.48
CA PHE A 105 2.00 21.63 10.04
C PHE A 105 2.11 23.04 9.45
N GLU A 106 2.08 24.10 10.28
CA GLU A 106 2.31 25.47 9.82
C GLU A 106 3.74 25.66 9.30
N SER A 107 3.93 26.59 8.35
CA SER A 107 5.16 26.72 7.56
C SER A 107 6.43 26.99 8.37
N HIS A 108 6.31 27.44 9.62
CA HIS A 108 7.45 27.75 10.49
C HIS A 108 7.99 26.52 11.27
N THR A 109 7.28 25.38 11.28
CA THR A 109 7.70 24.11 11.92
C THR A 109 8.03 23.00 10.92
N PHE A 110 8.16 23.34 9.63
CA PHE A 110 8.27 22.36 8.55
C PHE A 110 9.55 21.50 8.59
N GLY A 111 10.65 22.00 9.18
CA GLY A 111 11.91 21.27 9.29
C GLY A 111 11.82 20.00 10.16
N PRO A 112 11.42 20.10 11.45
CA PRO A 112 11.15 18.93 12.29
C PRO A 112 10.12 17.96 11.70
N LEU A 113 9.12 18.47 10.98
CA LEU A 113 8.12 17.66 10.32
C LEU A 113 8.71 16.80 9.18
N GLN A 114 9.61 17.36 8.37
CA GLN A 114 10.33 16.62 7.33
C GLN A 114 11.15 15.46 7.91
N ILE A 115 11.79 15.66 9.06
CA ILE A 115 12.50 14.60 9.77
C ILE A 115 11.52 13.49 10.19
N GLY A 116 10.39 13.85 10.78
CA GLY A 116 9.35 12.90 11.17
C GLY A 116 8.81 12.09 9.99
N VAL A 117 8.52 12.74 8.87
CA VAL A 117 8.11 12.08 7.62
C VAL A 117 9.20 11.12 7.15
N GLY A 118 10.47 11.55 7.13
CA GLY A 118 11.60 10.69 6.76
C GLY A 118 11.70 9.44 7.64
N VAL A 119 11.56 9.58 8.96
CA VAL A 119 11.58 8.45 9.91
C VAL A 119 10.41 7.49 9.65
N ILE A 120 9.20 7.99 9.45
CA ILE A 120 8.02 7.17 9.12
C ILE A 120 8.26 6.42 7.80
N MET A 121 8.80 7.10 6.79
CA MET A 121 9.10 6.49 5.51
C MET A 121 10.14 5.37 5.62
N LEU A 122 11.19 5.55 6.42
CA LEU A 122 12.15 4.48 6.73
C LEU A 122 11.47 3.31 7.45
N GLY A 123 10.55 3.60 8.37
CA GLY A 123 9.72 2.60 9.04
C GLY A 123 8.91 1.76 8.05
N PHE A 124 8.30 2.37 7.05
CA PHE A 124 7.56 1.66 6.00
C PHE A 124 8.49 0.91 5.03
N ALA A 125 9.64 1.48 4.67
CA ALA A 125 10.59 0.84 3.74
C ALA A 125 11.25 -0.41 4.35
N THR A 126 11.49 -0.42 5.66
CA THR A 126 12.17 -1.51 6.38
C THR A 126 11.57 -2.91 6.12
N PRO A 127 10.26 -3.15 6.34
CA PRO A 127 9.65 -4.45 6.04
C PRO A 127 9.73 -4.83 4.56
N LEU A 128 9.67 -3.85 3.63
CA LEU A 128 9.80 -4.09 2.19
C LEU A 128 11.21 -4.59 1.84
N VAL A 129 12.26 -3.92 2.34
CA VAL A 129 13.66 -4.31 2.11
C VAL A 129 13.93 -5.71 2.68
N LEU A 130 13.53 -5.95 3.93
CA LEU A 130 13.75 -7.25 4.57
C LEU A 130 13.02 -8.39 3.84
N SER A 131 11.80 -8.13 3.36
CA SER A 131 11.00 -9.07 2.58
C SER A 131 11.63 -9.36 1.22
N ALA A 132 12.11 -8.33 0.51
CA ALA A 132 12.77 -8.45 -0.79
C ALA A 132 14.06 -9.30 -0.67
N VAL A 133 14.91 -9.00 0.31
CA VAL A 133 16.15 -9.75 0.56
C VAL A 133 15.83 -11.21 0.89
N GLY A 134 14.82 -11.46 1.74
CA GLY A 134 14.40 -12.82 2.08
C GLY A 134 14.00 -13.62 0.84
N ARG A 135 13.20 -13.02 -0.06
CA ARG A 135 12.72 -13.66 -1.28
C ARG A 135 13.82 -13.94 -2.30
N VAL A 136 14.71 -12.98 -2.56
CA VAL A 136 15.88 -13.17 -3.44
C VAL A 136 16.72 -14.36 -2.99
N ARG A 137 16.92 -14.53 -1.68
CA ARG A 137 17.69 -15.65 -1.12
C ARG A 137 17.02 -17.02 -1.28
N THR A 138 15.70 -17.08 -1.42
CA THR A 138 14.99 -18.37 -1.58
C THR A 138 15.11 -18.96 -3.00
N LEU A 139 15.45 -18.14 -4.01
CA LEU A 139 15.65 -18.54 -5.41
C LEU A 139 14.48 -19.32 -6.07
N ARG A 140 13.27 -19.25 -5.50
CA ARG A 140 12.06 -19.84 -6.11
C ARG A 140 11.44 -18.84 -7.10
N LEU A 141 10.98 -19.31 -8.26
CA LEU A 141 10.38 -18.46 -9.31
C LEU A 141 9.29 -17.51 -8.78
N GLY A 142 8.35 -18.01 -7.97
CA GLY A 142 7.29 -17.18 -7.36
C GLY A 142 7.84 -16.11 -6.42
N ALA A 143 8.82 -16.48 -5.58
CA ALA A 143 9.49 -15.55 -4.68
C ALA A 143 10.31 -14.49 -5.44
N LEU A 144 10.94 -14.86 -6.55
CA LEU A 144 11.66 -13.90 -7.41
C LEU A 144 10.71 -12.89 -8.06
N ALA A 145 9.55 -13.34 -8.55
CA ALA A 145 8.53 -12.42 -9.08
C ALA A 145 8.05 -11.43 -8.00
N GLU A 146 7.78 -11.92 -6.79
CA GLU A 146 7.43 -11.08 -5.64
C GLU A 146 8.57 -10.12 -5.26
N ALA A 147 9.82 -10.56 -5.32
CA ALA A 147 10.99 -9.72 -5.06
C ALA A 147 11.11 -8.59 -6.09
N VAL A 148 10.86 -8.85 -7.37
CA VAL A 148 10.86 -7.83 -8.42
C VAL A 148 9.81 -6.76 -8.11
N VAL A 149 8.59 -7.17 -7.73
CA VAL A 149 7.52 -6.22 -7.37
C VAL A 149 7.90 -5.40 -6.12
N LEU A 150 8.49 -6.04 -5.10
CA LEU A 150 8.98 -5.35 -3.91
C LEU A 150 10.07 -4.32 -4.23
N VAL A 151 11.04 -4.67 -5.09
CA VAL A 151 12.12 -3.77 -5.50
C VAL A 151 11.56 -2.61 -6.33
N ALA A 152 10.66 -2.87 -7.26
CA ALA A 152 9.99 -1.82 -8.03
C ALA A 152 9.19 -0.86 -7.12
N ALA A 153 8.46 -1.41 -6.15
CA ALA A 153 7.75 -0.63 -5.15
C ALA A 153 8.69 0.21 -4.28
N LEU A 154 9.84 -0.34 -3.87
CA LEU A 154 10.87 0.40 -3.11
C LEU A 154 11.45 1.55 -3.93
N VAL A 155 11.78 1.32 -5.20
CA VAL A 155 12.29 2.37 -6.08
C VAL A 155 11.26 3.50 -6.22
N ALA A 156 10.00 3.17 -6.48
CA ALA A 156 8.93 4.15 -6.58
C ALA A 156 8.72 4.90 -5.24
N PHE A 157 8.72 4.17 -4.12
CA PHE A 157 8.57 4.75 -2.78
C PHE A 157 9.70 5.72 -2.44
N VAL A 158 10.96 5.35 -2.71
CA VAL A 158 12.13 6.21 -2.49
C VAL A 158 12.07 7.45 -3.37
N TRP A 159 11.70 7.29 -4.65
CA TRP A 159 11.56 8.43 -5.55
C TRP A 159 10.46 9.39 -5.10
N ILE A 160 9.27 8.89 -4.73
CA ILE A 160 8.18 9.71 -4.19
C ILE A 160 8.62 10.40 -2.89
N GLY A 161 9.29 9.69 -1.99
CA GLY A 161 9.82 10.25 -0.75
C GLY A 161 10.83 11.35 -0.97
N TRP A 162 11.74 11.16 -1.93
CA TRP A 162 12.69 12.19 -2.32
C TRP A 162 11.97 13.45 -2.82
N VAL A 163 10.95 13.31 -3.67
CA VAL A 163 10.17 14.45 -4.16
C VAL A 163 9.42 15.16 -3.01
N ILE A 164 8.82 14.40 -2.08
CA ILE A 164 8.14 14.96 -0.90
C ILE A 164 9.12 15.77 -0.03
N LEU A 165 10.28 15.20 0.28
CA LEU A 165 11.25 15.78 1.21
C LEU A 165 11.98 16.98 0.61
N THR A 166 12.26 16.95 -0.69
CA THR A 166 12.99 18.03 -1.38
C THR A 166 12.07 19.11 -1.97
N GLN A 167 10.75 18.92 -1.90
CA GLN A 167 9.76 19.80 -2.51
C GLN A 167 10.02 20.08 -4.00
N GLN A 168 10.66 19.16 -4.71
CA GLN A 168 10.95 19.35 -6.13
C GLN A 168 9.64 19.37 -6.93
N GLY A 169 9.46 20.43 -7.73
CA GLY A 169 8.24 20.66 -8.52
C GLY A 169 7.99 19.67 -9.66
N THR A 170 8.79 18.61 -9.78
CA THR A 170 8.73 17.61 -10.86
C THR A 170 7.37 16.90 -10.92
N LEU A 171 6.76 16.58 -9.78
CA LEU A 171 5.42 15.98 -9.74
C LEU A 171 4.31 16.98 -10.13
N GLN A 172 4.42 18.23 -9.69
CA GLN A 172 3.41 19.26 -9.96
C GLN A 172 3.43 19.73 -11.43
N GLN A 173 4.54 19.50 -12.13
CA GLN A 173 4.69 19.78 -13.57
C GLN A 173 4.03 18.73 -14.46
N VAL A 174 3.88 17.49 -13.96
CA VAL A 174 3.42 16.33 -14.76
C VAL A 174 2.04 15.85 -14.33
N LEU A 175 1.66 16.02 -13.06
CA LEU A 175 0.40 15.54 -12.49
C LEU A 175 -0.47 16.71 -12.04
N ARG A 176 -1.80 16.53 -12.13
CA ARG A 176 -2.78 17.45 -11.56
C ARG A 176 -2.65 17.51 -10.04
N LYS A 177 -3.10 18.62 -9.43
CA LYS A 177 -3.03 18.85 -7.98
C LYS A 177 -3.71 17.74 -7.16
N ASP A 178 -4.85 17.23 -7.61
CA ASP A 178 -5.55 16.11 -6.97
C ASP A 178 -4.70 14.84 -7.00
N GLN A 179 -4.13 14.49 -8.15
CA GLN A 179 -3.27 13.32 -8.32
C GLN A 179 -2.02 13.38 -7.43
N VAL A 180 -1.38 14.55 -7.32
CA VAL A 180 -0.23 14.73 -6.43
C VAL A 180 -0.64 14.51 -4.97
N SER A 181 -1.75 15.12 -4.54
CA SER A 181 -2.28 14.94 -3.18
C SER A 181 -2.56 13.48 -2.87
N TYR A 182 -3.19 12.76 -3.81
CA TYR A 182 -3.48 11.34 -3.65
C TYR A 182 -2.26 10.44 -3.75
N LEU A 183 -1.23 10.81 -4.50
CA LEU A 183 0.02 10.05 -4.54
C LEU A 183 0.74 10.13 -3.20
N VAL A 184 0.87 11.35 -2.65
CA VAL A 184 1.48 11.59 -1.34
C VAL A 184 0.63 10.97 -0.22
N GLY A 185 -0.69 11.18 -0.27
CA GLY A 185 -1.72 10.54 0.58
C GLY A 185 -1.67 9.01 0.52
N GLY A 186 -1.49 8.49 -0.69
CA GLY A 186 -1.31 7.10 -1.03
C GLY A 186 -0.19 6.47 -0.23
N VAL A 187 1.02 7.00 -0.42
CA VAL A 187 2.25 6.42 0.07
C VAL A 187 2.41 6.53 1.59
N LEU A 188 1.99 7.64 2.20
CA LEU A 188 2.25 7.91 3.62
C LEU A 188 1.13 7.43 4.58
N TRP A 189 -0.08 7.13 4.08
CA TRP A 189 -1.28 7.01 4.91
C TRP A 189 -2.13 5.84 4.43
N TYR A 190 -2.58 5.94 3.18
CA TYR A 190 -3.55 5.03 2.58
C TYR A 190 -2.99 3.62 2.44
N ILE A 191 -1.95 3.43 1.63
CA ILE A 191 -1.33 2.14 1.38
C ILE A 191 -0.81 1.49 2.68
N PRO A 192 -0.10 2.21 3.58
CA PRO A 192 0.28 1.65 4.88
C PRO A 192 -0.91 1.13 5.69
N ALA A 193 -2.04 1.84 5.73
CA ALA A 193 -3.21 1.45 6.51
C ALA A 193 -3.84 0.14 5.98
N TYR A 194 -4.08 0.04 4.66
CA TYR A 194 -4.61 -1.18 4.06
C TYR A 194 -3.64 -2.36 4.18
N ALA A 195 -2.33 -2.12 3.99
CA ALA A 195 -1.32 -3.16 4.15
C ALA A 195 -1.24 -3.65 5.61
N LEU A 196 -1.35 -2.75 6.60
CA LEU A 196 -1.32 -3.09 8.02
C LEU A 196 -2.55 -3.93 8.41
N VAL A 197 -3.75 -3.44 8.08
CA VAL A 197 -4.99 -4.13 8.40
C VAL A 197 -5.08 -5.47 7.66
N GLY A 198 -4.78 -5.51 6.37
CA GLY A 198 -4.76 -6.76 5.62
C GLY A 198 -3.78 -7.77 6.21
N SER A 199 -2.61 -7.33 6.67
CA SER A 199 -1.65 -8.21 7.33
C SER A 199 -2.14 -8.72 8.69
N PHE A 200 -2.81 -7.85 9.44
CA PHE A 200 -3.39 -8.19 10.74
C PHE A 200 -4.51 -9.21 10.58
N VAL A 201 -5.50 -8.92 9.73
CA VAL A 201 -6.63 -9.82 9.43
C VAL A 201 -6.11 -11.18 8.98
N ARG A 202 -5.09 -11.21 8.12
CA ARG A 202 -4.45 -12.46 7.70
C ARG A 202 -3.79 -13.21 8.86
N SER A 203 -3.07 -12.50 9.74
CA SER A 203 -2.32 -13.11 10.85
C SER A 203 -3.21 -13.65 11.97
N VAL A 204 -4.39 -13.07 12.18
CA VAL A 204 -5.35 -13.55 13.20
C VAL A 204 -6.11 -14.79 12.71
N GLY A 205 -5.95 -15.19 11.44
CA GLY A 205 -6.56 -16.40 10.92
C GLY A 205 -8.09 -16.34 10.90
N VAL A 206 -8.66 -15.13 10.82
CA VAL A 206 -10.12 -14.94 10.72
C VAL A 206 -10.67 -15.58 9.43
N LEU A 207 -9.80 -16.06 8.51
CA LEU A 207 -10.13 -16.60 7.19
C LEU A 207 -9.28 -17.80 6.77
#